data_AF-A0A6L8BAQ5-F1
#
_entry.id   AF-A0A6L8BAQ5-F1
#
_cell.length_a   1.000
_cell.length_b   1.000
_cell.length_c   1.000
_cell.angle_alpha   90.00
_cell.angle_beta   90.00
_cell.angle_gamma   90.00
#
_symmetry.space_group_name_H-M   'P 1'
#
loop_
_entity.id
_entity.type
_entity.pdbx_description
1 polymer ?
#
loop_
_entity_poly.entity_id
_entity_poly.type
_entity_poly.pdbx_seq_one_letter_code
_entity_poly.pdbx_strand_id
1 'polypeptide(L)'
;YGLDDEAVATLPETLERESLAPLVDETYDSDVAFRQAVVNAVGPEAYDENRSALVSAAISMNPALILAGILGFVASFAISLGPVMWVLFSELFPNRVRGLAISFVGLVNSAVSFGVQLVFPWELENLGNSLTFLIYAVFAIVGLVIVIRLVPETKGRSLEELQAELVKV
;
A
#
# COMPACT_ATOMS: atom_id res chain seq x y z
N TYR A 1 -6.60 -16.22 -8.84
CA TYR A 1 -6.64 -17.07 -7.63
C TYR A 1 -7.29 -18.38 -8.01
N GLY A 2 -6.76 -19.52 -7.58
CA GLY A 2 -7.36 -20.82 -7.88
C GLY A 2 -6.76 -21.90 -6.98
N LEU A 3 -7.54 -22.91 -6.66
CA LEU A 3 -7.09 -24.06 -5.86
C LEU A 3 -6.95 -25.26 -6.78
N ASP A 4 -5.80 -25.91 -6.73
CA ASP A 4 -5.61 -27.24 -7.31
C ASP A 4 -5.59 -28.31 -6.19
N ASP A 5 -5.65 -29.58 -6.59
CA ASP A 5 -5.65 -30.70 -5.64
C ASP A 5 -4.41 -30.72 -4.74
N GLU A 6 -3.26 -30.27 -5.26
CA GLU A 6 -2.01 -30.19 -4.50
C GLU A 6 -2.08 -29.10 -3.43
N ALA A 7 -2.59 -27.91 -3.80
CA ALA A 7 -2.81 -26.79 -2.89
C ALA A 7 -3.76 -27.18 -1.76
N VAL A 8 -4.88 -27.85 -2.06
CA VAL A 8 -5.83 -28.31 -1.04
C VAL A 8 -5.19 -29.33 -0.09
N ALA A 9 -4.31 -30.21 -0.57
CA ALA A 9 -3.60 -31.17 0.26
C ALA A 9 -2.63 -30.51 1.26
N THR A 10 -2.10 -29.33 0.93
CA THR A 10 -1.20 -28.56 1.83
C THR A 10 -1.94 -27.75 2.90
N LEU A 11 -3.27 -27.62 2.82
CA LEU A 11 -4.04 -26.84 3.78
C LEU A 11 -4.08 -27.52 5.16
N PRO A 12 -4.25 -26.77 6.25
CA PRO A 12 -4.36 -27.35 7.61
C PRO A 12 -5.47 -28.41 7.73
N GLU A 13 -5.26 -29.42 8.58
CA GLU A 13 -6.27 -30.46 8.88
C GLU A 13 -7.46 -29.91 9.69
N THR A 14 -7.32 -28.71 10.27
CA THR A 14 -8.39 -27.97 10.93
C THR A 14 -9.47 -27.47 9.97
N LEU A 15 -9.20 -27.50 8.66
CA LEU A 15 -10.16 -27.14 7.63
C LEU A 15 -10.84 -28.39 7.08
N GLU A 16 -12.17 -28.37 6.94
CA GLU A 16 -12.92 -29.43 6.24
C GLU A 16 -12.63 -29.37 4.74
N ARG A 17 -11.52 -29.95 4.30
CA ARG A 17 -11.02 -29.87 2.91
C ARG A 17 -12.03 -30.38 1.87
N GLU A 18 -12.92 -31.30 2.24
CA GLU A 18 -13.99 -31.79 1.36
C GLU A 18 -14.96 -30.68 0.92
N SER A 19 -15.19 -29.68 1.77
CA SER A 19 -16.05 -28.53 1.45
C SER A 19 -15.46 -27.64 0.33
N LEU A 20 -14.14 -27.72 0.10
CA LEU A 20 -13.45 -26.99 -0.97
C LEU A 20 -13.49 -27.71 -2.33
N ALA A 21 -13.88 -28.98 -2.38
CA ALA A 21 -13.97 -29.75 -3.64
C ALA A 21 -14.68 -29.04 -4.81
N PRO A 22 -15.80 -28.31 -4.62
CA PRO A 22 -16.44 -27.58 -5.72
C PRO A 22 -15.66 -26.35 -6.21
N LEU A 23 -14.64 -25.91 -5.48
CA LEU A 23 -13.81 -24.73 -5.81
C LEU A 23 -12.48 -25.13 -6.46
N VAL A 24 -12.17 -26.43 -6.52
CA VAL A 24 -10.98 -26.96 -7.19
C VAL A 24 -11.11 -26.76 -8.69
N ASP A 25 -10.03 -26.37 -9.36
CA ASP A 25 -9.94 -26.02 -10.78
C ASP A 25 -10.75 -24.77 -11.20
N GLU A 26 -11.46 -24.11 -10.29
CA GLU A 26 -12.02 -22.79 -10.55
C GLU A 26 -10.97 -21.70 -10.41
N THR A 27 -10.99 -20.75 -11.34
CA THR A 27 -10.12 -19.58 -11.31
C THR A 27 -10.94 -18.31 -11.08
N TYR A 28 -10.50 -17.52 -10.12
CA TYR A 28 -11.09 -16.26 -9.71
C TYR A 28 -10.18 -15.10 -10.09
N ASP A 29 -10.78 -14.08 -10.71
CA ASP A 29 -10.07 -12.87 -11.15
C ASP A 29 -9.68 -11.94 -9.99
N SER A 30 -10.34 -12.06 -8.83
CA SER A 30 -10.07 -11.22 -7.66
C SER A 30 -10.00 -12.04 -6.37
N ASP A 31 -9.23 -11.52 -5.40
CA ASP A 31 -9.15 -12.08 -4.05
C ASP A 31 -10.48 -12.02 -3.31
N VAL A 32 -11.30 -11.01 -3.60
CA VAL A 32 -12.64 -10.84 -3.03
C VAL A 32 -13.58 -11.95 -3.52
N ALA A 33 -13.58 -12.24 -4.83
CA ALA A 33 -14.41 -13.30 -5.39
C ALA A 33 -13.99 -14.68 -4.86
N PHE A 34 -12.68 -14.94 -4.80
CA PHE A 34 -12.13 -16.15 -4.21
C PHE A 34 -12.54 -16.29 -2.73
N ARG A 35 -12.33 -15.24 -1.93
CA ARG A 35 -12.73 -15.23 -0.51
C ARG A 35 -14.21 -15.54 -0.36
N GLN A 36 -15.09 -14.89 -1.13
CA GLN A 36 -16.53 -15.11 -1.01
C GLN A 36 -16.89 -16.57 -1.30
N ALA A 37 -16.29 -17.17 -2.33
CA ALA A 37 -16.53 -18.57 -2.69
C ALA A 37 -16.06 -19.52 -1.57
N VAL A 38 -14.87 -19.28 -1.02
CA VAL A 38 -14.34 -20.08 0.09
C VAL A 38 -15.17 -19.90 1.36
N VAL A 39 -15.54 -18.68 1.74
CA VAL A 39 -16.39 -18.41 2.92
C VAL A 39 -17.75 -19.08 2.78
N ASN A 40 -18.33 -19.11 1.58
CA ASN A 40 -19.59 -19.82 1.33
C ASN A 40 -19.45 -21.35 1.47
N ALA A 41 -18.26 -21.89 1.20
CA ALA A 41 -17.99 -23.32 1.27
C ALA A 41 -17.64 -23.79 2.69
N VAL A 42 -16.72 -23.08 3.37
CA VAL A 42 -16.15 -23.50 4.67
C VAL A 42 -16.74 -22.75 5.88
N GLY A 43 -17.47 -21.66 5.64
CA GLY A 43 -17.95 -20.75 6.68
C GLY A 43 -16.93 -19.66 7.04
N PRO A 44 -17.39 -18.54 7.65
CA PRO A 44 -16.55 -17.39 7.96
C PRO A 44 -15.49 -17.67 9.04
N GLU A 45 -15.84 -18.43 10.09
CA GLU A 45 -14.93 -18.74 11.19
C GLU A 45 -13.73 -19.58 10.72
N ALA A 46 -13.99 -20.65 9.96
CA ALA A 46 -12.95 -21.50 9.41
C ALA A 46 -12.08 -20.77 8.37
N TYR A 47 -12.67 -19.85 7.58
CA TYR A 47 -11.90 -19.00 6.68
C TYR A 47 -10.94 -18.10 7.45
N ASP A 48 -11.41 -17.40 8.48
CA ASP A 48 -10.58 -16.44 9.22
C ASP A 48 -9.42 -17.12 9.96
N GLU A 49 -9.66 -18.30 10.55
CA GLU A 49 -8.61 -19.10 11.19
C GLU A 49 -7.53 -19.56 10.20
N ASN A 50 -7.92 -19.88 8.96
CA ASN A 50 -7.04 -20.47 7.95
C ASN A 50 -6.70 -19.51 6.79
N ARG A 51 -7.02 -18.21 6.95
CA ARG A 51 -6.99 -17.22 5.87
C ARG A 51 -5.64 -17.16 5.17
N SER A 52 -4.56 -17.14 5.94
CA SER A 52 -3.19 -17.06 5.42
C SER A 52 -2.86 -18.27 4.54
N ALA A 53 -3.20 -19.47 4.99
CA ALA A 53 -2.95 -20.71 4.25
C ALA A 53 -3.79 -20.76 2.96
N LEU A 54 -5.08 -20.44 3.04
CA LEU A 54 -6.00 -20.42 1.90
C LEU A 54 -5.58 -19.42 0.82
N VAL A 55 -5.24 -18.19 1.22
CA VAL A 55 -4.80 -17.15 0.28
C VAL A 55 -3.44 -17.50 -0.32
N SER A 56 -2.50 -18.03 0.47
CA SER A 56 -1.19 -18.43 -0.04
C SER A 56 -1.29 -19.59 -1.03
N ALA A 57 -2.14 -20.58 -0.75
CA ALA A 57 -2.39 -21.73 -1.61
C ALA A 57 -3.05 -21.33 -2.92
N ALA A 58 -3.86 -20.27 -2.93
CA ALA A 58 -4.58 -19.81 -4.10
C ALA A 58 -3.79 -18.87 -5.04
N ILE A 59 -2.60 -18.43 -4.64
CA ILE A 59 -1.75 -17.55 -5.45
C ILE A 59 -0.86 -18.39 -6.36
N SER A 60 -1.06 -18.26 -7.67
CA SER A 60 -0.23 -18.91 -8.70
C SER A 60 1.04 -18.13 -9.10
N MET A 61 1.29 -16.98 -8.46
CA MET A 61 2.42 -16.10 -8.75
C MET A 61 3.65 -16.47 -7.91
N ASN A 62 4.84 -16.41 -8.50
CA ASN A 62 6.09 -16.74 -7.80
C ASN A 62 6.29 -15.83 -6.56
N PRO A 63 6.34 -16.39 -5.34
CA PRO A 63 6.48 -15.59 -4.11
C PRO A 63 7.74 -14.72 -4.08
N ALA A 64 8.83 -15.17 -4.70
CA ALA A 64 10.08 -14.41 -4.77
C ALA A 64 9.92 -13.15 -5.63
N LEU A 65 9.12 -13.19 -6.70
CA LEU A 65 8.82 -12.02 -7.52
C LEU A 65 7.97 -11.01 -6.75
N ILE A 66 6.97 -11.49 -6.00
CA ILE A 66 6.14 -10.64 -5.13
C ILE A 66 7.02 -9.94 -4.09
N LEU A 67 7.88 -10.70 -3.41
CA LEU A 67 8.79 -10.17 -2.40
C LEU A 67 9.76 -9.14 -3.00
N ALA A 68 10.37 -9.45 -4.15
CA ALA A 68 11.26 -8.53 -4.83
C ALA A 68 10.55 -7.22 -5.23
N GLY A 69 9.29 -7.30 -5.69
CA GLY A 69 8.48 -6.14 -6.02
C GLY A 69 8.20 -5.26 -4.79
N ILE A 70 7.79 -5.85 -3.67
CA ILE A 70 7.54 -5.14 -2.41
C ILE A 70 8.82 -4.46 -1.91
N LEU A 71 9.94 -5.19 -1.89
CA LEU A 71 11.23 -4.65 -1.45
C LEU A 71 11.74 -3.55 -2.37
N GLY A 72 11.59 -3.70 -3.68
CA GLY A 72 11.95 -2.68 -4.66
C GLY A 72 11.15 -1.39 -4.46
N PHE A 73 9.85 -1.50 -4.21
CA PHE A 73 8.99 -0.36 -3.87
C PHE A 73 9.45 0.34 -2.58
N VAL A 74 9.66 -0.43 -1.50
CA VAL A 74 10.12 0.10 -0.20
C VAL A 74 11.48 0.79 -0.33
N ALA A 75 12.43 0.18 -1.05
CA ALA A 75 13.74 0.76 -1.29
C ALA A 75 13.66 2.06 -2.09
N SER A 76 12.82 2.11 -3.14
CA SER A 76 12.60 3.32 -3.93
C SER A 76 12.01 4.46 -3.10
N PHE A 77 11.05 4.16 -2.22
CA PHE A 77 10.48 5.13 -1.30
C PHE A 77 11.50 5.64 -0.28
N ALA A 78 12.32 4.74 0.28
CA ALA A 78 13.35 5.07 1.26
C ALA A 78 14.47 5.97 0.70
N ILE A 79 14.77 5.87 -0.59
CA ILE A 79 15.79 6.71 -1.25
C ILE A 79 15.21 8.06 -1.69
N SER A 80 13.92 8.11 -2.04
CA SER A 80 13.28 9.30 -2.61
C SER A 80 12.46 10.09 -1.58
N LEU A 81 11.16 9.83 -1.52
CA LEU A 81 10.16 10.65 -0.83
C LEU A 81 10.40 10.76 0.67
N GLY A 82 10.95 9.73 1.32
CA GLY A 82 11.22 9.76 2.76
C GLY A 82 12.20 10.89 3.14
N PRO A 83 13.50 10.77 2.83
CA PRO A 83 14.50 11.77 3.23
C PRO A 83 14.34 13.11 2.50
N VAL A 84 14.03 13.08 1.20
CA VAL A 84 14.04 14.29 0.36
C VAL A 84 12.95 15.27 0.78
N MET A 85 11.75 14.80 1.14
CA MET A 85 10.68 15.70 1.57
C MET A 85 11.01 16.44 2.86
N TRP A 86 11.61 15.76 3.85
CA TRP A 86 11.96 16.40 5.12
C TRP A 86 13.10 17.42 4.95
N VAL A 87 14.07 17.14 4.09
CA VAL A 87 15.11 18.11 3.72
C VAL A 87 14.49 19.34 3.06
N LEU A 88 13.63 19.12 2.07
CA LEU A 88 12.98 20.20 1.32
C LEU A 88 12.12 21.09 2.23
N PHE A 89 11.38 20.53 3.19
CA PHE A 89 10.67 21.33 4.19
C PHE A 89 11.61 22.17 5.06
N SER A 90 12.78 21.63 5.41
CA SER A 90 13.76 22.41 6.19
C SER A 90 14.34 23.59 5.40
N GLU A 91 14.41 23.48 4.06
CA GLU A 91 14.90 24.51 3.15
C GLU A 91 13.83 25.55 2.78
N LEU A 92 12.58 25.12 2.58
CA LEU A 92 11.46 26.00 2.22
C LEU A 92 11.03 26.93 3.36
N PHE A 93 11.09 26.48 4.62
CA PHE A 93 10.59 27.27 5.74
C PHE A 93 11.66 28.20 6.33
N PRO A 94 11.34 29.49 6.55
CA PRO A 94 12.24 30.43 7.22
C PRO A 94 12.62 29.98 8.62
N ASN A 95 13.89 30.23 9.02
CA ASN A 95 14.44 29.85 10.34
C ASN A 95 13.49 30.21 11.51
N ARG A 96 12.83 31.36 11.43
CA ARG A 96 11.95 31.88 12.50
C ARG A 96 10.69 31.05 12.73
N VAL A 97 10.15 30.39 11.70
CA VAL A 97 8.89 29.64 11.77
C VAL A 97 9.05 28.15 11.48
N ARG A 98 10.26 27.71 11.10
CA ARG A 98 10.54 26.32 10.69
C ARG A 98 10.05 25.28 11.69
N GLY A 99 10.34 25.46 12.98
CA GLY A 99 9.94 24.50 14.01
C GLY A 99 8.42 24.31 14.08
N LEU A 100 7.66 25.40 14.00
CA LEU A 100 6.19 25.37 13.99
C LEU A 100 5.66 24.76 12.69
N ALA A 101 6.21 25.17 11.54
CA ALA A 101 5.80 24.70 10.23
C ALA A 101 6.03 23.18 10.06
N ILE A 102 7.21 22.69 10.43
CA ILE A 102 7.54 21.25 10.37
C ILE A 102 6.63 20.45 11.32
N SER A 103 6.35 20.96 12.53
CA SER A 103 5.46 20.29 13.48
C SER A 103 4.03 20.18 12.93
N PHE A 104 3.52 21.23 12.30
CA PHE A 104 2.20 21.22 11.67
C PHE A 104 2.14 20.26 10.48
N VAL A 105 3.15 20.28 9.61
CA VAL A 105 3.28 19.30 8.51
C VAL A 105 3.34 17.87 9.05
N GLY A 106 4.08 17.63 10.12
CA GLY A 106 4.14 16.35 10.81
C GLY A 106 2.77 15.90 11.32
N LEU A 107 2.00 16.80 11.94
CA LEU A 107 0.63 16.52 12.38
C LEU A 107 -0.28 16.14 11.21
N VAL A 108 -0.25 16.91 10.11
CA VAL A 108 -1.05 16.62 8.92
C VAL A 108 -0.64 15.28 8.32
N ASN A 109 0.66 15.01 8.19
CA ASN A 109 1.17 13.74 7.70
C ASN A 109 0.72 12.56 8.58
N SER A 110 0.79 12.71 9.90
CA SER A 110 0.32 11.70 10.85
C SER A 110 -1.19 11.48 10.76
N ALA A 111 -1.98 12.55 10.64
CA ALA A 111 -3.44 12.46 10.49
C ALA A 111 -3.83 11.74 9.19
N VAL A 112 -3.17 12.08 8.08
CA VAL A 112 -3.38 11.41 6.78
C VAL A 112 -2.95 9.94 6.87
N SER A 113 -1.78 9.66 7.44
CA SER A 113 -1.28 8.29 7.61
C SER A 113 -2.22 7.44 8.47
N PHE A 114 -2.80 8.04 9.52
CA PHE A 114 -3.80 7.39 10.36
C PHE A 114 -5.10 7.13 9.58
N GLY A 115 -5.59 8.11 8.82
CA GLY A 115 -6.76 7.94 7.95
C GLY A 115 -6.57 6.82 6.93
N VAL A 116 -5.42 6.77 6.27
CA VAL A 116 -5.06 5.70 5.34
C VAL A 116 -5.07 4.34 6.05
N GLN A 117 -4.46 4.22 7.23
CA GLN A 117 -4.46 2.96 7.99
C GLN A 117 -5.86 2.51 8.41
N LEU A 118 -6.80 3.42 8.64
CA LEU A 118 -8.19 3.07 8.95
C LEU A 118 -8.97 2.63 7.69
N VAL A 119 -8.73 3.28 6.56
CA VAL A 119 -9.46 3.03 5.31
C VAL A 119 -8.92 1.80 4.58
N PHE A 120 -7.61 1.53 4.68
CA PHE A 120 -6.93 0.48 3.94
C PHE A 120 -7.52 -0.93 4.16
N PRO A 121 -7.83 -1.39 5.38
CA PRO A 121 -8.50 -2.69 5.58
C PRO A 121 -9.86 -2.77 4.88
N TRP A 122 -10.64 -1.68 4.95
CA TRP A 122 -11.94 -1.61 4.29
C TRP A 122 -11.80 -1.66 2.76
N GLU A 123 -10.79 -1.01 2.19
CA GLU A 123 -10.48 -1.10 0.75
C GLU A 123 -10.11 -2.51 0.34
N LEU A 124 -9.23 -3.19 1.09
CA LEU A 124 -8.85 -4.58 0.82
C LEU A 124 -10.05 -5.52 0.92
N GLU A 125 -10.94 -5.28 1.88
CA GLU A 125 -12.15 -6.09 2.03
C GLU A 125 -13.14 -5.88 0.89
N ASN A 126 -13.38 -4.66 0.43
CA ASN A 126 -14.48 -4.36 -0.49
C ASN A 126 -14.04 -4.21 -1.94
N LEU A 127 -12.86 -3.65 -2.19
CA LEU A 127 -12.31 -3.38 -3.52
C LEU A 127 -11.30 -4.45 -3.95
N GLY A 128 -10.76 -5.22 -3.00
CA GLY A 128 -9.73 -6.22 -3.24
C GLY A 128 -8.34 -5.62 -3.45
N ASN A 129 -7.34 -6.49 -3.49
CA ASN A 129 -5.94 -6.09 -3.53
C ASN A 129 -5.61 -5.25 -4.77
N SER A 130 -6.04 -5.70 -5.95
CA SER A 130 -5.65 -5.09 -7.24
C SER A 130 -6.12 -3.64 -7.37
N LEU A 131 -7.41 -3.38 -7.14
CA LEU A 131 -7.97 -2.03 -7.24
C LEU A 131 -7.41 -1.11 -6.15
N THR A 132 -7.25 -1.62 -4.93
CA THR A 132 -6.67 -0.87 -3.82
C THR A 132 -5.28 -0.36 -4.19
N PHE A 133 -4.36 -1.25 -4.59
CA PHE A 133 -3.01 -0.83 -4.98
C PHE A 133 -2.98 0.09 -6.21
N LEU A 134 -3.91 -0.06 -7.16
CA LEU A 134 -4.04 0.83 -8.29
C LEU A 134 -4.41 2.26 -7.86
N ILE A 135 -5.33 2.41 -6.90
CA ILE A 135 -5.71 3.71 -6.33
C ILE A 135 -4.48 4.39 -5.71
N TYR A 136 -3.71 3.68 -4.88
CA TYR A 136 -2.48 4.23 -4.30
C TYR A 136 -1.43 4.59 -5.37
N ALA A 137 -1.30 3.78 -6.43
CA ALA A 137 -0.41 4.08 -7.54
C ALA A 137 -0.82 5.38 -8.28
N VAL A 138 -2.11 5.59 -8.51
CA VAL A 138 -2.63 6.82 -9.12
C VAL A 138 -2.35 8.02 -8.21
N PHE A 139 -2.61 7.92 -6.91
CA PHE A 139 -2.29 8.98 -5.95
C PHE A 139 -0.79 9.31 -5.94
N ALA A 140 0.08 8.29 -6.01
CA ALA A 140 1.52 8.49 -6.09
C ALA A 140 1.93 9.25 -7.35
N ILE A 141 1.35 8.92 -8.52
CA ILE A 141 1.61 9.63 -9.78
C ILE A 141 1.12 11.08 -9.71
N VAL A 142 -0.08 11.31 -9.20
CA VAL A 142 -0.64 12.65 -9.02
C VAL A 142 0.24 13.47 -8.07
N GLY A 143 0.66 12.88 -6.95
CA GLY A 143 1.58 13.50 -6.00
C GLY A 143 2.92 13.86 -6.65
N LEU A 144 3.48 12.95 -7.45
CA LEU A 144 4.72 13.20 -8.19
C LEU A 144 4.58 14.37 -9.17
N VAL A 145 3.48 14.42 -9.93
CA VAL A 145 3.20 15.52 -10.87
C VAL A 145 3.08 16.85 -10.15
N ILE A 146 2.39 16.87 -9.00
CA ILE A 146 2.24 18.06 -8.15
C ILE A 146 3.59 18.54 -7.64
N VAL A 147 4.43 17.63 -7.12
CA VAL A 147 5.76 17.97 -6.63
C VAL A 147 6.61 18.57 -7.75
N ILE A 148 6.68 17.91 -8.91
CA ILE A 148 7.48 18.40 -10.05
C ILE A 148 7.01 19.77 -10.55
N ARG A 149 5.71 20.09 -10.44
CA ARG A 149 5.13 21.34 -10.96
C ARG A 149 5.14 22.49 -9.97
N LEU A 150 4.89 22.22 -8.68
CA LEU A 150 4.67 23.25 -7.66
C LEU A 150 5.89 23.47 -6.76
N VAL A 151 6.77 22.48 -6.62
CA VAL A 151 7.95 22.60 -5.77
C VAL A 151 9.11 23.15 -6.62
N PRO A 152 9.62 24.36 -6.33
CA PRO A 152 10.78 24.88 -7.02
C PRO A 152 12.01 24.03 -6.67
N GLU A 153 12.91 23.85 -7.63
CA GLU A 153 14.18 23.14 -7.41
C GLU A 153 15.02 23.90 -6.37
N THR A 154 15.25 23.29 -5.21
CA THR A 154 16.01 23.89 -4.11
C THR A 154 17.50 23.58 -4.18
N LYS A 155 17.90 22.60 -5.01
CA LYS A 155 19.29 22.13 -5.07
C LYS A 155 20.25 23.22 -5.56
N GLY A 156 21.22 23.55 -4.71
CA GLY A 156 22.32 24.46 -5.03
C GLY A 156 21.99 25.95 -4.93
N ARG A 157 20.81 26.31 -4.41
CA ARG A 157 20.42 27.69 -4.11
C ARG A 157 20.64 28.02 -2.64
N SER A 158 20.96 29.27 -2.33
CA SER A 158 21.07 29.68 -0.92
C SER A 158 19.67 29.77 -0.28
N LEU A 159 19.60 29.58 1.04
CA LEU A 159 18.34 29.75 1.79
C LEU A 159 17.78 31.18 1.66
N GLU A 160 18.65 32.18 1.51
CA GLU A 160 18.22 33.57 1.31
C GLU A 160 17.61 33.80 -0.09
N GLU A 161 18.16 33.18 -1.14
CA GLU A 161 17.61 33.27 -2.51
C GLU A 161 16.22 32.62 -2.61
N LEU A 162 16.05 31.45 -2.00
CA LEU A 162 14.75 30.77 -1.94
C LEU A 162 13.71 31.57 -1.15
N GLN A 163 14.11 32.18 -0.03
CA GLN A 163 13.21 33.06 0.73
C GLN A 163 12.82 34.31 -0.07
N ALA A 164 13.74 34.93 -0.81
CA ALA A 164 13.42 36.11 -1.62
C ALA A 164 12.46 35.79 -2.78
N GLU A 165 12.51 34.57 -3.32
CA GLU A 165 11.60 34.13 -4.39
C GLU A 165 10.23 33.71 -3.85
N LEU A 166 10.18 33.03 -2.70
CA LEU A 166 8.94 32.56 -2.06
C LEU A 166 8.18 33.66 -1.28
N VAL A 167 8.87 34.72 -0.83
CA VAL A 167 8.29 35.83 -0.05
C VAL A 167 7.87 37.02 -0.93
N LYS A 168 7.98 36.92 -2.27
CA LYS A 168 7.33 37.88 -3.18
C LYS A 168 5.81 37.72 -3.14
N VAL A 169 5.17 38.30 -2.12
CA VAL A 169 3.75 38.64 -2.06
C VAL A 169 3.64 40.16 -2.04
#